data_AF-A0A0M0GBT4-F1
#
_entry.id   AF-A0A0M0GBT4-F1
#
_cell.length_a   1.000
_cell.length_b   1.000
_cell.length_c   1.000
_cell.angle_alpha   90.00
_cell.angle_beta   90.00
_cell.angle_gamma   90.00
#
_symmetry.space_group_name_H-M   'P 1'
#
loop_
_entity.id
_entity.type
_entity.pdbx_description
1 polymer ?
#
loop_
_entity_poly.entity_id
_entity_poly.type
_entity_poly.pdbx_seq_one_letter_code
_entity_poly.pdbx_strand_id
1 'polypeptide(L)'
;MGLFTSKIAIGVLAGGFTLAGAGLLFNGSETLERASSFVQDAGNKITQFEVAENALLDKISFLKNDANSKIEAANATIADKKAEIEGLNTQITDLTSQRDALTAEVATLETEITNLTASLNDANANLEATQAALDEKTAQYNAKVTELQKANNTIAELNNLLVWAKNKAQEADSHVAQLEAEVQKANAEVAAHGEVVEQVETQTEGADPLSQEEVDAVDTTIADVDTE
;
A
#
# COMPACT_ATOMS: atom_id res chain seq x y z
N MET A 1 67.49 -68.85 -10.01
CA MET A 1 68.85 -69.44 -10.17
C MET A 1 69.13 -70.37 -8.99
N GLY A 2 68.51 -71.54 -9.01
CA GLY A 2 68.80 -72.65 -8.10
C GLY A 2 68.84 -73.92 -8.95
N LEU A 3 70.00 -74.16 -9.57
CA LEU A 3 70.27 -75.35 -10.37
C LEU A 3 70.37 -76.54 -9.40
N PHE A 4 69.29 -77.27 -9.16
CA PHE A 4 69.41 -78.63 -8.63
C PHE A 4 69.82 -79.53 -9.79
N THR A 5 71.13 -79.61 -10.04
CA THR A 5 71.69 -80.62 -10.93
C THR A 5 71.47 -81.98 -10.28
N SER A 6 70.47 -82.74 -10.73
CA SER A 6 70.24 -84.12 -10.30
C SER A 6 71.34 -85.02 -10.85
N LYS A 7 72.50 -85.01 -10.20
CA LYS A 7 73.50 -86.06 -10.39
C LYS A 7 73.28 -87.13 -9.32
N ILE A 8 72.18 -87.88 -9.45
CA ILE A 8 72.14 -89.22 -8.86
C ILE A 8 72.97 -90.11 -9.78
N ALA A 9 74.28 -90.16 -9.55
CA ALA A 9 75.12 -91.17 -10.15
C ALA A 9 74.78 -92.51 -9.48
N ILE A 10 73.87 -93.28 -10.07
CA ILE A 10 73.62 -94.68 -9.72
C ILE A 10 74.79 -95.49 -10.27
N GLY A 11 75.90 -95.54 -9.51
CA GLY A 11 76.97 -96.50 -9.75
C GLY A 11 76.56 -97.86 -9.22
N VAL A 12 76.02 -98.72 -10.09
CA VAL A 12 75.72 -100.12 -9.75
C VAL A 12 76.79 -101.00 -10.40
N LEU A 13 77.62 -101.61 -9.57
CA LEU A 13 78.33 -102.82 -9.93
C LEU A 13 77.33 -103.98 -9.85
N ALA A 14 76.93 -104.50 -11.01
CA ALA A 14 76.24 -105.78 -11.12
C ALA A 14 77.21 -106.93 -10.77
N GLY A 15 77.54 -107.04 -9.48
CA GLY A 15 78.30 -108.15 -8.92
C GLY A 15 77.43 -108.87 -7.91
N GLY A 16 77.03 -110.11 -8.19
CA GLY A 16 76.41 -110.95 -7.18
C GLY A 16 77.42 -111.21 -6.06
N PHE A 17 77.03 -110.97 -4.81
CA PHE A 17 77.85 -111.29 -3.64
C PHE A 17 77.33 -112.56 -2.99
N THR A 18 78.22 -113.50 -2.71
CA THR A 18 77.88 -114.75 -1.99
C THR A 18 77.87 -114.47 -0.49
N LEU A 19 76.72 -114.66 0.16
CA LEU A 19 76.63 -114.64 1.62
C LEU A 19 77.28 -115.92 2.17
N ALA A 20 78.48 -115.78 2.76
CA ALA A 20 79.23 -116.90 3.30
C ALA A 20 78.46 -117.57 4.43
N GLY A 21 77.94 -118.77 4.17
CA GLY A 21 77.28 -119.63 5.15
C GLY A 21 76.15 -120.52 4.61
N ALA A 22 75.48 -120.15 3.51
CA ALA A 22 74.28 -120.86 3.07
C ALA A 22 74.17 -121.15 1.55
N GLY A 23 75.16 -120.80 0.72
CA GLY A 23 75.13 -121.10 -0.73
C GLY A 23 74.02 -120.37 -1.52
N LEU A 24 73.36 -119.38 -0.92
CA LEU A 24 72.32 -118.59 -1.57
C LEU A 24 72.96 -117.49 -2.43
N LEU A 25 72.82 -117.62 -3.74
CA LEU A 25 73.16 -116.57 -4.71
C LEU A 25 72.10 -115.46 -4.65
N PHE A 26 72.46 -114.31 -4.10
CA PHE A 26 71.62 -113.12 -4.20
C PHE A 26 71.90 -112.43 -5.55
N ASN A 27 71.08 -112.73 -6.56
CA ASN A 27 71.01 -111.89 -7.76
C ASN A 27 70.13 -110.68 -7.38
N GLY A 28 70.77 -109.56 -7.05
CA GLY A 28 70.07 -108.36 -6.59
C GLY A 28 69.42 -107.55 -7.71
N SER A 29 69.43 -108.04 -8.96
CA SER A 29 69.05 -107.27 -10.15
C SER A 29 67.58 -106.87 -10.17
N GLU A 30 66.66 -107.76 -9.77
CA GLU A 30 65.23 -107.45 -9.75
C GLU A 30 64.87 -106.41 -8.68
N THR A 31 65.43 -106.55 -7.46
CA THR A 31 65.24 -105.59 -6.37
C THR A 31 65.80 -104.21 -6.73
N LEU A 32 66.96 -104.19 -7.38
CA LEU A 32 67.61 -102.95 -7.80
C LEU A 32 66.89 -102.28 -8.98
N GLU A 33 66.39 -103.05 -9.95
CA GLU A 33 65.59 -102.54 -11.06
C GLU A 33 64.29 -101.90 -10.56
N ARG A 34 63.62 -102.53 -9.58
CA ARG A 34 62.46 -101.96 -8.89
C ARG A 34 62.80 -100.67 -8.14
N ALA A 35 63.93 -100.63 -7.43
CA ALA A 35 64.39 -99.42 -6.73
C ALA A 35 64.71 -98.29 -7.73
N SER A 36 65.36 -98.60 -8.85
CA SER A 36 65.66 -97.65 -9.92
C SER A 36 64.38 -97.09 -10.55
N SER A 37 63.41 -97.95 -10.87
CA SER A 37 62.10 -97.54 -11.40
C SER A 37 61.34 -96.65 -10.43
N PHE A 38 61.34 -96.99 -9.13
CA PHE A 38 60.74 -96.16 -8.09
C PHE A 38 61.38 -94.78 -8.00
N VAL A 39 62.72 -94.71 -7.98
CA VAL A 39 63.44 -93.42 -7.92
C VAL A 39 63.16 -92.56 -9.15
N GLN A 40 63.05 -93.16 -10.34
CA GLN A 40 62.68 -92.46 -11.57
C GLN A 40 61.24 -91.93 -11.51
N ASP A 41 60.27 -92.74 -11.09
CA ASP A 41 58.87 -92.32 -10.93
C ASP A 41 58.72 -91.20 -9.87
N ALA A 42 59.40 -91.35 -8.73
CA ALA A 42 59.43 -90.32 -7.69
C ALA A 42 60.06 -89.01 -8.21
N GLY A 43 61.16 -89.09 -8.96
CA GLY A 43 61.79 -87.94 -9.62
C GLY A 43 60.84 -87.24 -10.60
N ASN A 44 60.14 -88.00 -11.44
CA ASN A 44 59.17 -87.46 -12.39
C ASN A 44 57.99 -86.77 -11.69
N LYS A 45 57.48 -87.35 -10.59
CA LYS A 45 56.42 -86.74 -9.76
C LYS A 45 56.88 -85.45 -9.10
N ILE A 46 58.11 -85.40 -8.59
CA ILE A 46 58.69 -84.17 -8.03
C ILE A 46 58.71 -83.08 -9.09
N THR A 47 59.21 -83.36 -10.30
CA THR A 47 59.21 -82.39 -11.40
C THR A 47 57.79 -81.94 -11.77
N GLN A 48 56.81 -82.85 -11.80
CA GLN A 48 55.42 -82.48 -12.07
C GLN A 48 54.83 -81.58 -10.97
N PHE A 49 55.13 -81.86 -9.69
CA PHE A 49 54.72 -81.01 -8.59
C PHE A 49 55.36 -79.63 -8.63
N GLU A 50 56.65 -79.52 -8.97
CA GLU A 50 57.32 -78.23 -9.16
C GLU A 50 56.68 -77.40 -10.28
N VAL A 51 56.32 -78.05 -11.41
CA VAL A 51 55.62 -77.37 -12.51
C VAL A 51 54.24 -76.89 -12.07
N ALA A 52 53.48 -77.73 -11.37
CA ALA A 52 52.16 -77.37 -10.86
C ALA A 52 52.22 -76.25 -9.81
N GLU A 53 53.21 -76.31 -8.91
CA GLU A 53 53.46 -75.29 -7.89
C GLU A 53 53.76 -73.94 -8.55
N ASN A 54 54.67 -73.90 -9.52
CA ASN A 54 54.99 -72.67 -10.26
C ASN A 54 53.75 -72.11 -10.98
N ALA A 55 52.94 -72.95 -11.62
CA ALA A 55 51.71 -72.52 -12.28
C ALA A 55 50.67 -71.93 -11.28
N LEU A 56 50.57 -72.50 -10.09
CA LEU A 56 49.72 -71.98 -9.01
C LEU A 56 50.25 -70.64 -8.48
N LEU A 57 51.57 -70.51 -8.29
CA LEU A 57 52.21 -69.26 -7.87
C LEU A 57 51.98 -68.14 -8.90
N ASP A 58 52.07 -68.45 -10.19
CA ASP A 58 51.77 -67.50 -11.28
C ASP A 58 50.29 -67.09 -11.24
N LYS A 59 49.37 -68.04 -11.03
CA LYS A 59 47.94 -67.74 -10.96
C LYS A 59 47.60 -66.88 -9.75
N ILE A 60 48.20 -67.17 -8.59
CA ILE A 60 48.04 -66.38 -7.37
C ILE A 60 48.59 -64.97 -7.58
N SER A 61 49.77 -64.85 -8.18
CA SER A 61 50.38 -63.55 -8.51
C SER A 61 49.50 -62.72 -9.43
N PHE A 62 48.96 -63.35 -10.49
CA PHE A 62 48.02 -62.72 -11.40
C PHE A 62 46.75 -62.25 -10.68
N LEU A 63 46.09 -63.13 -9.91
CA LEU A 63 44.85 -62.80 -9.20
C LEU A 63 45.06 -61.69 -8.17
N LYS A 64 46.20 -61.70 -7.46
CA LYS A 64 46.57 -60.65 -6.52
C LYS A 64 46.71 -59.30 -7.24
N ASN A 65 47.38 -59.27 -8.37
CA ASN A 65 47.55 -58.04 -9.15
C ASN A 65 46.22 -57.53 -9.72
N ASP A 66 45.38 -58.42 -10.28
CA ASP A 66 44.04 -58.05 -10.77
C ASP A 66 43.14 -57.52 -9.65
N ALA A 67 43.14 -58.16 -8.48
CA ALA A 67 42.40 -57.71 -7.32
C ALA A 67 42.89 -56.33 -6.83
N ASN A 68 44.21 -56.11 -6.77
CA ASN A 68 44.78 -54.82 -6.39
C ASN A 68 44.35 -53.71 -7.36
N SER A 69 44.45 -53.93 -8.67
CA SER A 69 44.01 -52.96 -9.69
C SER A 69 42.53 -52.61 -9.56
N LYS A 70 41.67 -53.60 -9.28
CA LYS A 70 40.23 -53.37 -9.05
C LYS A 70 39.96 -52.57 -7.78
N ILE A 71 40.71 -52.85 -6.71
CA ILE A 71 40.61 -52.09 -5.45
C ILE A 71 41.04 -50.65 -5.67
N GLU A 72 42.14 -50.40 -6.39
CA GLU A 72 42.60 -49.05 -6.73
C GLU A 72 41.56 -48.27 -7.54
N ALA A 73 40.97 -48.88 -8.57
CA ALA A 73 39.92 -48.26 -9.37
C ALA A 73 38.65 -47.96 -8.56
N ALA A 74 38.24 -48.88 -7.68
CA ALA A 74 37.12 -48.67 -6.78
C ALA A 74 37.38 -47.54 -5.78
N ASN A 75 38.60 -47.47 -5.22
CA ASN A 75 38.99 -46.39 -4.30
C ASN A 75 39.00 -45.02 -4.99
N ALA A 76 39.47 -44.93 -6.24
CA ALA A 76 39.39 -43.70 -7.03
C ALA A 76 37.93 -43.27 -7.24
N THR A 77 37.06 -44.20 -7.63
CA THR A 77 35.62 -43.92 -7.80
C THR A 77 34.97 -43.45 -6.50
N ILE A 78 35.32 -44.05 -5.36
CA ILE A 78 34.83 -43.66 -4.04
C ILE A 78 35.29 -42.24 -3.70
N ALA A 79 36.55 -41.89 -3.99
CA ALA A 79 37.08 -40.56 -3.74
C ALA A 79 36.34 -39.49 -4.57
N ASP A 80 36.13 -39.75 -5.87
CA ASP A 80 35.39 -38.85 -6.75
C ASP A 80 33.95 -38.65 -6.27
N LYS A 81 33.27 -39.72 -5.89
CA LYS A 81 31.90 -39.64 -5.37
C LYS A 81 31.81 -38.91 -4.03
N LYS A 82 32.83 -39.03 -3.16
CA LYS A 82 32.89 -38.24 -1.93
C LYS A 82 33.03 -36.74 -2.22
N ALA A 83 33.89 -36.37 -3.15
CA ALA A 83 34.05 -34.97 -3.55
C ALA A 83 32.76 -34.40 -4.18
N GLU A 84 32.05 -35.18 -4.99
CA GLU A 84 30.75 -34.80 -5.54
C GLU A 84 29.70 -34.59 -4.44
N ILE A 85 29.63 -35.49 -3.45
CA ILE A 85 28.74 -35.36 -2.29
C ILE A 85 29.04 -34.10 -1.48
N GLU A 86 30.33 -33.81 -1.24
CA GLU A 86 30.74 -32.58 -0.55
C GLU A 86 30.29 -31.33 -1.32
N GLY A 87 30.50 -31.30 -2.64
CA GLY A 87 30.06 -30.19 -3.49
C GLY A 87 28.53 -30.00 -3.47
N LEU A 88 27.76 -31.09 -3.52
CA LEU A 88 26.30 -31.04 -3.42
C LEU A 88 25.83 -30.54 -2.04
N ASN A 89 26.51 -30.93 -0.96
CA ASN A 89 26.19 -30.47 0.39
C ASN A 89 26.43 -28.95 0.54
N THR A 90 27.49 -28.42 -0.07
CA THR A 90 27.72 -26.97 -0.11
C THR A 90 26.60 -26.25 -0.87
N GLN A 91 26.21 -26.75 -2.05
CA GLN A 91 25.10 -26.15 -2.82
C GLN A 91 23.77 -26.18 -2.06
N ILE A 92 23.45 -27.29 -1.38
CA ILE A 92 22.25 -27.39 -0.54
C ILE A 92 22.28 -26.35 0.57
N THR A 93 23.43 -26.16 1.22
CA THR A 93 23.60 -25.15 2.28
C THR A 93 23.33 -23.74 1.73
N ASP A 94 23.96 -23.39 0.61
CA ASP A 94 23.82 -22.07 -0.02
C ASP A 94 22.38 -21.79 -0.47
N LEU A 95 21.72 -22.78 -1.08
CA LEU A 95 20.32 -22.68 -1.50
C LEU A 95 19.38 -22.55 -0.30
N THR A 96 19.67 -23.25 0.81
CA THR A 96 18.89 -23.13 2.05
C THR A 96 19.00 -21.73 2.62
N SER A 97 20.21 -21.16 2.67
CA SER A 97 20.42 -19.78 3.13
C SER A 97 19.73 -18.75 2.24
N GLN A 98 19.77 -18.93 0.92
CA GLN A 98 19.04 -18.06 -0.02
C GLN A 98 17.53 -18.15 0.17
N ARG A 99 16.99 -19.37 0.37
CA ARG A 99 15.56 -19.57 0.67
C ARG A 99 15.16 -18.86 1.94
N ASP A 100 15.95 -18.98 3.00
CA ASP A 100 15.67 -18.35 4.30
C ASP A 100 15.68 -16.82 4.19
N ALA A 101 16.65 -16.26 3.45
CA ALA A 101 16.73 -14.82 3.18
C ALA A 101 15.50 -14.31 2.41
N LEU A 102 15.13 -14.98 1.32
CA LEU A 102 13.93 -14.64 0.54
C LEU A 102 12.64 -14.76 1.36
N THR A 103 12.57 -15.75 2.26
CA THR A 103 11.41 -15.92 3.15
C THR A 103 11.28 -14.74 4.12
N ALA A 104 12.39 -14.25 4.66
CA ALA A 104 12.40 -13.07 5.54
C ALA A 104 12.05 -11.78 4.78
N GLU A 105 12.50 -11.65 3.54
CA GLU A 105 12.14 -10.52 2.67
C GLU A 105 10.64 -10.50 2.37
N VAL A 106 10.04 -11.65 2.03
CA VAL A 106 8.60 -11.77 1.82
C VAL A 106 7.81 -11.34 3.06
N ALA A 107 8.18 -11.80 4.25
CA ALA A 107 7.51 -11.39 5.49
C ALA A 107 7.61 -9.89 5.77
N THR A 108 8.74 -9.27 5.39
CA THR A 108 8.94 -7.82 5.50
C THR A 108 8.01 -7.08 4.54
N LEU A 109 7.94 -7.52 3.28
CA LEU A 109 7.06 -6.93 2.26
C LEU A 109 5.57 -7.07 2.63
N GLU A 110 5.15 -8.21 3.20
CA GLU A 110 3.78 -8.40 3.69
C GLU A 110 3.41 -7.40 4.80
N THR A 111 4.36 -7.11 5.70
CA THR A 111 4.19 -6.09 6.75
C THR A 111 4.08 -4.69 6.15
N GLU A 112 4.93 -4.37 5.15
CA GLU A 112 4.88 -3.08 4.45
C GLU A 112 3.55 -2.88 3.72
N ILE A 113 3.06 -3.90 3.00
CA ILE A 113 1.75 -3.88 2.33
C ILE A 113 0.63 -3.61 3.32
N THR A 114 0.67 -4.26 4.50
CA THR A 114 -0.33 -4.04 5.56
C THR A 114 -0.33 -2.60 6.04
N ASN A 115 0.85 -2.02 6.29
CA ASN A 115 1.00 -0.64 6.75
C ASN A 115 0.56 0.38 5.69
N LEU A 116 0.91 0.15 4.43
CA LEU A 116 0.49 0.99 3.31
C LEU A 116 -1.04 0.94 3.11
N THR A 117 -1.65 -0.23 3.27
CA THR A 117 -3.11 -0.40 3.20
C THR A 117 -3.81 0.37 4.31
N ALA A 118 -3.30 0.31 5.55
CA ALA A 118 -3.84 1.09 6.66
C ALA A 118 -3.73 2.60 6.40
N SER A 119 -2.56 3.06 5.94
CA SER A 119 -2.32 4.47 5.61
C SER A 119 -3.24 4.97 4.50
N LEU A 120 -3.52 4.14 3.49
CA LEU A 120 -4.45 4.46 2.41
C LEU A 120 -5.89 4.61 2.92
N ASN A 121 -6.33 3.72 3.80
CA ASN A 121 -7.66 3.79 4.40
C ASN A 121 -7.83 5.06 5.24
N ASP A 122 -6.83 5.41 6.05
CA ASP A 122 -6.85 6.65 6.84
C ASP A 122 -6.89 7.90 5.95
N ALA A 123 -6.11 7.91 4.86
CA ALA A 123 -6.13 9.00 3.89
C ALA A 123 -7.50 9.16 3.21
N ASN A 124 -8.13 8.05 2.83
CA ASN A 124 -9.48 8.06 2.25
C ASN A 124 -10.53 8.58 3.24
N ALA A 125 -10.49 8.15 4.50
CA ALA A 125 -11.40 8.64 5.53
C ALA A 125 -11.24 10.15 5.76
N ASN A 126 -10.01 10.65 5.78
CA ASN A 126 -9.72 12.09 5.89
C ASN A 126 -10.22 12.87 4.67
N LEU A 127 -10.11 12.31 3.46
CA LEU A 127 -10.64 12.92 2.24
C LEU A 127 -12.16 13.04 2.30
N GLU A 128 -12.86 11.98 2.70
CA GLU A 128 -14.31 11.99 2.88
C GLU A 128 -14.76 13.03 3.91
N ALA A 129 -14.08 13.08 5.06
CA ALA A 129 -14.37 14.08 6.09
C ALA A 129 -14.15 15.51 5.60
N THR A 130 -13.08 15.74 4.83
CA THR A 130 -12.78 17.06 4.24
C THR A 130 -13.82 17.46 3.21
N GLN A 131 -14.27 16.52 2.38
CA GLN A 131 -15.32 16.77 1.40
C GLN A 131 -16.64 17.14 2.08
N ALA A 132 -17.03 16.41 3.13
CA ALA A 132 -18.23 16.73 3.91
C ALA A 132 -18.16 18.13 4.54
N ALA A 133 -17.01 18.50 5.10
CA ALA A 133 -16.79 19.83 5.67
C ALA A 133 -16.86 20.95 4.60
N LEU A 134 -16.35 20.68 3.39
CA LEU A 134 -16.44 21.61 2.27
C LEU A 134 -17.89 21.80 1.79
N ASP A 135 -18.65 20.72 1.71
CA ASP A 135 -20.07 20.76 1.33
C ASP A 135 -20.88 21.57 2.36
N GLU A 136 -20.62 21.36 3.65
CA GLU A 136 -21.25 22.13 4.73
C GLU A 136 -20.91 23.62 4.61
N LYS A 137 -19.63 23.96 4.39
CA LYS A 137 -19.22 25.35 4.21
C LYS A 137 -19.83 25.99 2.98
N THR A 138 -19.99 25.23 1.89
CA THR A 138 -20.66 25.69 0.67
C THR A 138 -22.14 25.99 0.94
N ALA A 139 -22.83 25.13 1.71
CA ALA A 139 -24.21 25.37 2.12
C ALA A 139 -24.35 26.63 3.00
N GLN A 140 -23.46 26.80 3.99
CA GLN A 140 -23.42 27.98 4.84
C GLN A 140 -23.18 29.26 4.03
N TYR A 141 -22.25 29.23 3.07
CA TYR A 141 -21.97 30.34 2.17
C TYR A 141 -23.21 30.73 1.35
N ASN A 142 -23.88 29.76 0.73
CA ASN A 142 -25.09 30.01 -0.07
C ASN A 142 -26.26 30.57 0.77
N ALA A 143 -26.39 30.11 2.02
CA ALA A 143 -27.36 30.67 2.96
C ALA A 143 -27.05 32.16 3.26
N LYS A 144 -25.77 32.50 3.48
CA LYS A 144 -25.34 33.89 3.70
C LYS A 144 -25.55 34.78 2.48
N VAL A 145 -25.31 34.27 1.27
CA VAL A 145 -25.64 34.98 0.02
C VAL A 145 -27.14 35.29 -0.04
N THR A 146 -27.99 34.33 0.33
CA THR A 146 -29.45 34.52 0.35
C THR A 146 -29.88 35.56 1.40
N GLU A 147 -29.29 35.52 2.60
CA GLU A 147 -29.52 36.53 3.65
C GLU A 147 -29.12 37.93 3.19
N LEU A 148 -27.96 38.07 2.54
CA LEU A 148 -27.47 39.33 2.01
C LEU A 148 -28.41 39.89 0.94
N GLN A 149 -28.91 39.03 0.04
CA GLN A 149 -29.89 39.44 -0.97
C GLN A 149 -31.17 39.99 -0.34
N LYS A 150 -31.68 39.34 0.71
CA LYS A 150 -32.85 39.81 1.47
C LYS A 150 -32.60 41.17 2.11
N ALA A 151 -31.45 41.33 2.78
CA ALA A 151 -31.07 42.59 3.39
C ALA A 151 -30.98 43.73 2.36
N ASN A 152 -30.39 43.47 1.19
CA ASN A 152 -30.32 44.44 0.09
C ASN A 152 -31.71 44.85 -0.40
N ASN A 153 -32.65 43.91 -0.55
CA ASN A 153 -34.02 44.22 -0.94
C ASN A 153 -34.73 45.08 0.12
N THR A 154 -34.59 44.76 1.40
CA THR A 154 -35.14 45.56 2.50
C THR A 154 -34.56 46.97 2.51
N ILE A 155 -33.25 47.13 2.28
CA ILE A 155 -32.62 48.46 2.17
C ILE A 155 -33.22 49.26 1.01
N ALA A 156 -33.44 48.63 -0.15
CA ALA A 156 -34.07 49.28 -1.30
C ALA A 156 -35.51 49.75 -0.99
N GLU A 157 -36.30 48.90 -0.33
CA GLU A 157 -37.65 49.24 0.13
C GLU A 157 -37.66 50.41 1.12
N LEU A 158 -36.78 50.38 2.12
CA LEU A 158 -36.63 51.45 3.10
C LEU A 158 -36.20 52.77 2.45
N ASN A 159 -35.30 52.72 1.47
CA ASN A 159 -34.90 53.91 0.71
C ASN A 159 -36.08 54.52 -0.07
N ASN A 160 -36.93 53.69 -0.69
CA ASN A 160 -38.14 54.17 -1.36
C ASN A 160 -39.14 54.82 -0.38
N LEU A 161 -39.36 54.19 0.78
CA LEU A 161 -40.21 54.75 1.84
C LEU A 161 -39.66 56.08 2.37
N LEU A 162 -38.34 56.19 2.53
CA LEU A 162 -37.70 57.43 2.98
C LEU A 162 -37.91 58.57 1.97
N VAL A 163 -37.77 58.29 0.67
CA VAL A 163 -38.05 59.27 -0.38
C VAL A 163 -39.52 59.70 -0.37
N TRP A 164 -40.45 58.75 -0.23
CA TRP A 164 -41.87 59.05 -0.13
C TRP A 164 -42.19 59.93 1.09
N ALA A 165 -41.67 59.57 2.25
CA ALA A 165 -41.87 60.32 3.49
C ALA A 165 -41.30 61.73 3.39
N LYS A 166 -40.13 61.90 2.75
CA LYS A 166 -39.52 63.21 2.49
C LYS A 166 -40.43 64.09 1.62
N ASN A 167 -41.00 63.55 0.55
CA ASN A 167 -41.91 64.31 -0.32
C ASN A 167 -43.18 64.71 0.44
N LYS A 168 -43.74 63.81 1.26
CA LYS A 168 -44.90 64.14 2.11
C LYS A 168 -44.62 65.20 3.15
N ALA A 169 -43.44 65.21 3.75
CA ALA A 169 -43.02 66.29 4.64
C ALA A 169 -42.97 67.64 3.89
N GLN A 170 -42.41 67.68 2.68
CA GLN A 170 -42.37 68.90 1.86
C GLN A 170 -43.77 69.40 1.44
N GLU A 171 -44.70 68.50 1.12
CA GLU A 171 -46.10 68.83 0.88
C GLU A 171 -46.75 69.46 2.12
N ALA A 172 -46.55 68.83 3.29
CA ALA A 172 -47.07 69.34 4.56
C ALA A 172 -46.49 70.73 4.90
N ASP A 173 -45.18 70.93 4.73
CA ASP A 173 -44.53 72.24 4.92
C ASP A 173 -45.15 73.32 4.00
N SER A 174 -45.46 72.95 2.76
CA SER A 174 -46.11 73.87 1.81
C SER A 174 -47.53 74.25 2.24
N HIS A 175 -48.31 73.28 2.75
CA HIS A 175 -49.65 73.55 3.29
C HIS A 175 -49.60 74.40 4.56
N VAL A 176 -48.64 74.16 5.46
CA VAL A 176 -48.44 75.00 6.65
C VAL A 176 -48.15 76.44 6.25
N ALA A 177 -47.24 76.66 5.30
CA ALA A 177 -46.94 78.02 4.82
C ALA A 177 -48.16 78.72 4.19
N GLN A 178 -49.01 77.98 3.46
CA GLN A 178 -50.27 78.51 2.92
C GLN A 178 -51.25 78.92 4.03
N LEU A 179 -51.46 78.04 5.01
CA LEU A 179 -52.34 78.31 6.15
C LEU A 179 -51.83 79.49 6.99
N GLU A 180 -50.52 79.60 7.21
CA GLU A 180 -49.91 80.74 7.90
C GLU A 180 -50.21 82.06 7.17
N ALA A 181 -50.12 82.08 5.84
CA ALA A 181 -50.45 83.26 5.03
C ALA A 181 -51.95 83.60 5.09
N GLU A 182 -52.84 82.61 5.05
CA GLU A 182 -54.28 82.82 5.19
C GLU A 182 -54.65 83.39 6.57
N VAL A 183 -54.05 82.86 7.64
CA VAL A 183 -54.24 83.38 9.00
C VAL A 183 -53.77 84.83 9.11
N GLN A 184 -52.62 85.18 8.52
CA GLN A 184 -52.16 86.57 8.47
C GLN A 184 -53.15 87.49 7.75
N LYS A 185 -53.69 87.03 6.61
CA LYS A 185 -54.70 87.78 5.86
C LYS A 185 -55.98 87.98 6.69
N ALA A 186 -56.50 86.92 7.28
CA ALA A 186 -57.68 86.98 8.14
C ALA A 186 -57.47 87.91 9.34
N ASN A 187 -56.29 87.87 9.97
CA ASN A 187 -55.94 88.79 11.05
C ASN A 187 -55.93 90.26 10.58
N ALA A 188 -55.41 90.54 9.39
CA ALA A 188 -55.43 91.88 8.80
C ALA A 188 -56.87 92.35 8.49
N GLU A 189 -57.71 91.47 7.95
CA GLU A 189 -59.13 91.73 7.70
C GLU A 189 -59.90 92.02 9.01
N VAL A 190 -59.65 91.24 10.06
CA VAL A 190 -60.23 91.47 11.40
C VAL A 190 -59.80 92.82 11.98
N ALA A 191 -58.52 93.18 11.86
CA ALA A 191 -58.02 94.48 12.32
C ALA A 191 -58.71 95.64 11.57
N ALA A 192 -58.81 95.54 10.24
CA ALA A 192 -59.50 96.54 9.42
C ALA A 192 -61.00 96.65 9.77
N HIS A 193 -61.68 95.53 9.99
CA HIS A 193 -63.06 95.54 10.48
C HIS A 193 -63.20 96.19 11.85
N GLY A 194 -62.24 95.96 12.76
CA GLY A 194 -62.19 96.61 14.07
C GLY A 194 -62.12 98.14 13.96
N GLU A 195 -61.27 98.66 13.08
CA GLU A 195 -61.18 100.11 12.81
C GLU A 195 -62.51 100.68 12.26
N VAL A 196 -63.19 99.94 11.37
CA VAL A 196 -64.50 100.35 10.84
C VAL A 196 -65.57 100.36 11.95
N VAL A 197 -65.59 99.34 12.82
CA VAL A 197 -66.51 99.29 13.96
C VAL A 197 -66.28 100.48 14.89
N GLU A 198 -65.03 100.80 15.24
CA GLU A 198 -64.70 101.94 16.10
C GLU A 198 -65.11 103.29 15.45
N GLN A 199 -64.95 103.43 14.12
CA GLN A 199 -65.48 104.60 13.39
C GLN A 199 -67.01 104.70 13.45
N VAL A 200 -67.73 103.58 13.30
CA VAL A 200 -69.19 103.57 13.38
C VAL A 200 -69.66 103.86 14.81
N GLU A 201 -69.01 103.29 15.83
CA GLU A 201 -69.31 103.57 17.24
C GLU A 201 -69.13 105.06 17.54
N THR A 202 -68.01 105.66 17.17
CA THR A 202 -67.77 107.10 17.37
C THR A 202 -68.75 108.00 16.61
N GLN A 203 -69.18 107.62 15.41
CA GLN A 203 -70.20 108.37 14.64
C GLN A 203 -71.61 108.25 15.24
N THR A 204 -71.89 107.17 15.96
CA THR A 204 -73.21 106.89 16.57
C THR A 204 -73.25 107.22 18.06
N GLU A 205 -72.12 107.61 18.66
CA GLU A 205 -72.00 107.96 20.08
C GLU A 205 -72.82 109.22 20.39
N GLY A 206 -74.02 109.03 20.97
CA GLY A 206 -74.98 110.10 21.27
C GLY A 206 -76.13 110.25 20.26
N ALA A 207 -76.23 109.36 19.27
CA ALA A 207 -77.43 109.24 18.45
C ALA A 207 -78.56 108.57 19.26
N ASP A 208 -79.67 109.26 19.47
CA ASP A 208 -80.87 108.66 20.06
C ASP A 208 -81.50 107.67 19.05
N PRO A 209 -82.09 106.55 19.51
CA PRO A 209 -82.87 105.68 18.64
C PRO A 209 -83.93 106.51 17.91
N LEU A 210 -84.10 106.26 16.60
CA LEU A 210 -85.12 106.94 15.79
C LEU A 210 -86.46 106.96 16.53
N SER A 211 -87.06 108.15 16.61
CA SER A 211 -88.41 108.29 17.16
C SER A 211 -89.43 107.59 16.26
N GLN A 212 -90.60 107.22 16.79
CA GLN A 212 -91.61 106.49 16.01
C GLN A 212 -92.06 107.27 14.75
N GLU A 213 -92.10 108.61 14.81
CA GLU A 213 -92.41 109.45 13.63
C GLU A 213 -91.31 109.39 12.57
N GLU A 214 -90.03 109.34 12.98
CA GLU A 214 -88.93 109.19 12.05
C GLU A 214 -88.88 107.78 11.44
N VAL A 215 -89.23 106.75 12.22
CA VAL A 215 -89.37 105.36 11.73
C VAL A 215 -90.52 105.26 10.71
N ASP A 216 -91.67 105.87 11.00
CA ASP A 216 -92.85 105.84 10.13
C ASP A 216 -92.66 106.68 8.85
N ALA A 217 -91.76 107.67 8.88
CA ALA A 217 -91.34 108.45 7.72
C ALA A 217 -90.21 107.81 6.91
N VAL A 218 -89.61 106.71 7.39
CA VAL A 218 -88.67 105.93 6.56
C VAL A 218 -89.44 105.41 5.36
N ASP A 219 -89.00 105.82 4.17
CA ASP A 219 -89.62 105.41 2.93
C ASP A 219 -89.43 103.91 2.73
N THR A 220 -90.49 103.17 3.03
CA THR A 220 -90.59 101.72 2.80
C THR A 220 -91.22 101.40 1.46
N THR A 221 -91.52 102.41 0.63
CA THR A 221 -92.00 102.16 -0.72
C THR A 221 -90.86 101.58 -1.54
N ILE A 222 -91.01 100.31 -1.89
CA ILE A 222 -90.17 99.70 -2.91
C ILE A 222 -90.63 100.33 -4.22
N ALA A 223 -89.71 101.01 -4.91
CA ALA A 223 -90.00 101.51 -6.25
C ALA A 223 -90.51 100.34 -7.10
N ASP A 224 -91.74 100.43 -7.60
CA ASP A 224 -92.23 99.50 -8.61
C ASP A 224 -91.26 99.60 -9.78
N VAL A 225 -90.59 98.48 -10.04
CA VAL A 225 -89.72 98.35 -11.20
C VAL A 225 -90.64 98.40 -12.40
N ASP A 226 -90.65 99.51 -13.12
CA ASP A 226 -91.34 99.61 -14.40
C ASP A 226 -90.85 98.45 -15.27
N THR A 227 -91.76 97.52 -15.58
CA THR A 227 -91.53 96.45 -16.53
C THR A 227 -91.51 97.05 -17.93
N GLU A 228 -90.33 97.31 -18.46
CA GLU A 228 -90.06 97.28 -19.90
C GLU A 228 -89.69 95.86 -20.36
#